data_AF-Q2G8C6-F1
#
_entry.id   AF-Q2G8C6-F1
#
_cell.length_a   1.000
_cell.length_b   1.000
_cell.length_c   1.000
_cell.angle_alpha   90.00
_cell.angle_beta   90.00
_cell.angle_gamma   90.00
#
_symmetry.space_group_name_H-M   'P 1'
#
loop_
_entity.id
_entity.type
_entity.pdbx_description
1 polymer ?
#
loop_
_entity_poly.entity_id
_entity_poly.type
_entity_poly.pdbx_seq_one_letter_code
_entity_poly.pdbx_strand_id
1 'polypeptide(L)'
;MTGTRFSKGHSGNPKGRPRKVRPNVSAFDVIFDRTLTVTQNGLERELTVDEGLQLQTYQAALKGSRMAIRHVLRMIEKREAALAKRDPPKPKPVKMEIEHDADNADAAMLILGIAGHGEALPGGGPATRPLRIATWAAQAAISRPGRRHLDARAVEDIERLVANPGKLRWPRGRGQ
;
A
#
# COMPACT_ATOMS: atom_id res chain seq x y z
N MET A 1 -38.26 -7.27 -21.71
CA MET A 1 -37.65 -8.61 -21.71
C MET A 1 -36.37 -8.57 -22.53
N THR A 2 -35.19 -8.65 -21.93
CA THR A 2 -33.93 -8.70 -22.69
C THR A 2 -32.90 -9.51 -21.91
N GLY A 3 -32.84 -10.81 -22.22
CA GLY A 3 -31.88 -11.74 -21.64
C GLY A 3 -30.51 -11.60 -22.31
N THR A 4 -29.52 -11.11 -21.57
CA THR A 4 -28.12 -10.97 -22.02
C THR A 4 -27.32 -12.27 -21.89
N ARG A 5 -27.95 -13.42 -22.13
CA ARG A 5 -27.31 -14.74 -21.94
C ARG A 5 -27.05 -15.40 -23.29
N PHE A 6 -25.78 -15.72 -23.55
CA PHE A 6 -25.38 -16.44 -24.75
C PHE A 6 -26.03 -17.83 -24.82
N SER A 7 -26.39 -18.26 -26.03
CA SER A 7 -26.97 -19.58 -26.29
C SER A 7 -25.99 -20.69 -25.90
N LYS A 8 -26.52 -21.80 -25.37
CA LYS A 8 -25.71 -22.95 -24.94
C LYS A 8 -24.88 -23.45 -26.13
N GLY A 9 -23.55 -23.47 -25.98
CA GLY A 9 -22.60 -23.85 -27.03
C GLY A 9 -22.03 -22.69 -27.84
N HIS A 10 -22.55 -21.46 -27.69
CA HIS A 10 -21.98 -20.27 -28.30
C HIS A 10 -21.27 -19.42 -27.24
N SER A 11 -19.95 -19.31 -27.35
CA SER A 11 -19.17 -18.36 -26.55
C SER A 11 -19.20 -16.98 -27.21
N GLY A 12 -19.38 -15.91 -26.44
CA GLY A 12 -19.37 -14.53 -26.95
C GLY A 12 -18.02 -14.03 -27.50
N ASN A 13 -17.00 -14.88 -27.55
CA ASN A 13 -15.71 -14.58 -28.15
C ASN A 13 -15.57 -15.29 -29.52
N PRO A 14 -15.76 -14.60 -30.65
CA PRO A 14 -15.65 -15.22 -31.98
C PRO A 14 -14.24 -15.74 -32.31
N LYS A 15 -13.19 -15.31 -31.58
CA LYS A 15 -11.83 -15.84 -31.72
C LYS A 15 -11.55 -17.07 -30.86
N GLY A 16 -12.55 -17.54 -30.10
CA GLY A 16 -12.42 -18.67 -29.20
C GLY A 16 -11.48 -18.40 -28.01
N ARG A 17 -11.36 -19.39 -27.12
CA ARG A 17 -10.37 -19.34 -26.03
C ARG A 17 -8.96 -19.38 -26.64
N PRO A 18 -8.07 -18.43 -26.34
CA PRO A 18 -6.70 -18.47 -26.84
C PRO A 18 -6.04 -19.80 -26.43
N ARG A 19 -5.39 -20.46 -27.39
CA ARG A 19 -4.64 -21.70 -27.15
C ARG A 19 -3.59 -21.44 -26.06
N LYS A 20 -3.59 -22.27 -25.01
CA LYS A 20 -2.56 -22.20 -23.95
C LYS A 20 -1.21 -22.46 -24.61
N VAL A 21 -0.39 -21.42 -24.75
CA VAL A 21 1.00 -21.55 -25.21
C VAL A 21 1.71 -22.42 -24.17
N ARG A 22 2.32 -23.53 -24.60
CA ARG A 22 3.17 -24.32 -23.72
C ARG A 22 4.38 -23.45 -23.38
N PRO A 23 4.76 -23.29 -22.10
CA PRO A 23 5.99 -22.60 -21.79
C PRO A 23 7.14 -23.34 -22.48
N ASN A 24 7.97 -22.62 -23.24
CA ASN A 24 9.23 -23.14 -23.76
C ASN A 24 10.18 -23.30 -22.56
N VAL A 25 10.01 -24.37 -21.80
CA VAL A 25 10.95 -24.72 -20.73
C VAL A 25 12.17 -25.31 -21.42
N SER A 26 13.29 -24.60 -21.35
CA SER A 26 14.55 -25.07 -21.89
C SER A 26 15.01 -26.28 -21.09
N ALA A 27 15.65 -27.26 -21.74
CA ALA A 27 16.27 -28.38 -21.01
C ALA A 27 17.32 -27.88 -19.99
N PHE A 28 17.87 -26.69 -20.20
CA PHE A 28 18.77 -26.02 -19.28
C PHE A 28 18.06 -25.52 -18.01
N ASP A 29 16.81 -25.07 -18.09
CA ASP A 29 16.06 -24.58 -16.93
C ASP A 29 15.87 -25.71 -15.89
N VAL A 30 15.64 -26.93 -16.38
CA VAL A 30 15.52 -28.15 -15.55
C VAL A 30 16.82 -28.48 -14.80
N ILE A 31 17.98 -28.08 -15.33
CA ILE A 31 19.27 -28.30 -14.69
C ILE A 31 19.56 -27.20 -13.67
N PHE A 32 19.19 -25.95 -13.97
CA PHE A 32 19.39 -24.83 -13.06
C PHE A 32 18.55 -24.92 -11.77
N ASP A 33 17.42 -25.63 -11.81
CA ASP A 33 16.58 -25.91 -10.63
C ASP A 33 17.20 -26.94 -9.65
N ARG A 34 18.32 -27.59 -10.01
CA ARG A 34 18.99 -28.57 -9.14
C ARG A 34 19.92 -27.87 -8.14
N THR A 35 20.10 -28.50 -6.98
CA THR A 35 21.07 -28.07 -5.96
C THR A 35 22.34 -28.93 -5.99
N LEU A 36 23.46 -28.31 -5.63
CA LEU A 36 24.80 -28.88 -5.51
C LEU A 36 25.33 -28.59 -4.11
N THR A 37 25.91 -29.60 -3.46
CA THR A 37 26.60 -29.41 -2.18
C THR A 37 28.03 -28.94 -2.44
N VAL A 38 28.39 -27.78 -1.91
CA VAL A 38 29.72 -27.17 -2.04
C VAL A 38 30.29 -26.89 -0.65
N THR A 39 31.53 -27.28 -0.40
CA THR A 39 32.24 -26.94 0.84
C THR A 39 32.90 -25.56 0.69
N GLN A 40 32.49 -24.59 1.50
CA GLN A 40 33.11 -23.27 1.58
C GLN A 40 33.60 -23.00 3.01
N ASN A 41 34.87 -22.61 3.15
CA ASN A 41 35.47 -22.31 4.46
C ASN A 41 35.29 -23.44 5.50
N GLY A 42 35.29 -24.70 5.04
CA GLY A 42 35.11 -25.87 5.89
C GLY A 42 33.65 -26.22 6.24
N LEU A 43 32.67 -25.46 5.75
CA LEU A 43 31.24 -25.72 5.95
C LEU A 43 30.60 -26.19 4.65
N GLU A 44 29.81 -27.25 4.72
CA GLU A 44 28.99 -27.72 3.59
C GLU A 44 27.79 -26.80 3.40
N ARG A 45 27.56 -26.36 2.17
CA ARG A 45 26.42 -25.51 1.80
C ARG A 45 25.79 -26.02 0.51
N GLU A 46 24.47 -26.15 0.52
CA GLU A 46 23.71 -26.38 -0.70
C GLU A 46 23.56 -25.07 -1.48
N LEU A 47 23.91 -25.11 -2.76
CA LEU A 47 23.79 -24.00 -3.71
C LEU A 47 23.03 -24.48 -4.94
N THR A 48 22.29 -23.60 -5.60
CA THR A 48 21.76 -23.90 -6.92
C THR A 48 22.90 -24.04 -7.95
N VAL A 49 22.66 -24.73 -9.05
CA VAL A 49 23.65 -24.87 -10.14
C VAL A 49 24.10 -23.50 -10.68
N ASP A 50 23.18 -22.53 -10.77
CA ASP A 50 23.51 -21.17 -11.21
C ASP A 50 24.45 -20.46 -10.22
N GLU A 51 24.14 -20.51 -8.93
CA GLU A 51 24.99 -19.93 -7.88
C GLU A 51 26.38 -20.57 -7.85
N GLY A 52 26.46 -21.89 -8.04
CA GLY A 52 27.72 -22.62 -8.14
C GLY A 52 28.57 -22.16 -9.34
N LEU A 53 27.96 -22.00 -10.51
CA LEU A 53 28.64 -21.52 -11.72
C LEU A 53 29.11 -20.07 -11.57
N GLN A 54 28.29 -19.21 -10.97
CA GLN A 54 28.66 -17.82 -10.68
C GLN A 54 29.83 -17.75 -9.71
N LEU A 55 29.81 -18.56 -8.66
CA LEU A 55 30.91 -18.65 -7.69
C LEU A 55 32.21 -19.12 -8.34
N GLN A 56 32.16 -20.17 -9.16
CA GLN A 56 33.33 -20.68 -9.87
C GLN A 56 33.89 -19.61 -10.83
N THR A 57 33.01 -18.89 -11.54
CA THR A 57 33.39 -17.79 -12.42
C THR A 57 34.06 -16.67 -11.63
N TYR A 58 33.54 -16.34 -10.45
CA TYR A 58 34.14 -15.34 -9.55
C TYR A 58 35.53 -15.77 -9.07
N GLN A 59 35.68 -17.02 -8.63
CA GLN A 59 36.99 -17.56 -8.22
C GLN A 59 38.00 -17.55 -9.38
N ALA A 60 37.58 -17.90 -10.59
CA ALA A 60 38.44 -17.83 -11.78
C ALA A 60 38.84 -16.39 -12.14
N ALA A 61 37.95 -15.43 -11.93
CA ALA A 61 38.25 -14.01 -12.10
C ALA A 61 39.28 -13.53 -11.09
N LEU A 62 39.15 -13.90 -9.81
CA LEU A 62 40.13 -13.59 -8.76
C LEU A 62 41.52 -14.19 -9.05
N LYS A 63 41.56 -15.36 -9.69
CA LYS A 63 42.80 -16.01 -10.15
C LYS A 63 43.39 -15.37 -11.43
N GLY A 64 42.78 -14.30 -11.97
CA GLY A 64 43.32 -13.53 -13.09
C GLY A 64 42.83 -13.95 -14.49
N SER A 65 41.83 -14.83 -14.60
CA SER A 65 41.28 -15.21 -15.91
C SER A 65 40.56 -14.03 -16.58
N ARG A 66 41.11 -13.53 -17.70
CA ARG A 66 40.54 -12.38 -18.45
C ARG A 66 39.10 -12.61 -18.91
N MET A 67 38.75 -13.85 -19.28
CA MET A 67 37.38 -14.18 -19.70
C MET A 67 36.40 -14.15 -18.53
N ALA A 68 36.82 -14.70 -17.38
CA ALA A 68 36.01 -14.69 -16.18
C ALA A 68 35.82 -13.26 -15.64
N ILE A 69 36.87 -12.44 -15.62
CA ILE A 69 36.80 -11.01 -15.26
C ILE A 69 35.76 -10.28 -16.13
N ARG A 70 35.80 -10.46 -17.46
CA ARG A 70 34.83 -9.86 -18.37
C ARG A 70 33.39 -10.34 -18.11
N HIS A 71 33.22 -11.59 -17.69
CA HIS A 71 31.89 -12.11 -17.34
C HIS A 71 31.37 -11.50 -16.05
N VAL A 72 32.20 -11.42 -15.00
CA VAL A 72 31.86 -10.77 -13.73
C VAL A 72 31.51 -9.30 -13.93
N LEU A 73 32.28 -8.55 -14.73
CA LEU A 73 31.97 -7.14 -15.04
C LEU A 73 30.59 -6.98 -15.69
N ARG A 74 30.21 -7.88 -16.62
CA ARG A 74 28.87 -7.89 -17.22
C ARG A 74 27.77 -8.22 -16.20
N MET A 75 28.04 -9.11 -15.25
CA MET A 75 27.10 -9.41 -14.16
C MET A 75 26.89 -8.18 -13.26
N ILE A 76 27.97 -7.45 -12.94
CA ILE A 76 27.92 -6.19 -12.18
C ILE A 76 27.09 -5.16 -12.94
N GLU A 77 27.37 -4.94 -14.23
CA GLU A 77 26.63 -3.99 -15.06
C GLU A 77 25.11 -4.29 -15.10
N LYS A 78 24.74 -5.57 -15.29
CA LYS A 78 23.35 -5.99 -15.23
C LYS A 78 22.70 -5.70 -13.87
N ARG A 79 23.43 -5.94 -12.78
CA ARG A 79 22.96 -5.67 -11.42
C ARG A 79 22.74 -4.18 -11.20
N GLU A 80 23.70 -3.34 -11.58
CA GLU A 80 23.59 -1.89 -11.45
C GLU A 80 22.43 -1.34 -12.29
N ALA A 81 22.23 -1.82 -13.51
CA ALA A 81 21.08 -1.45 -14.33
C ALA A 81 19.74 -1.89 -13.72
N ALA A 82 19.70 -3.04 -13.05
CA ALA A 82 18.50 -3.52 -12.34
C ALA A 82 18.21 -2.69 -11.09
N LEU A 83 19.25 -2.29 -10.34
CA LEU A 83 19.12 -1.41 -9.18
C LEU A 83 18.65 -0.01 -9.59
N ALA A 84 19.23 0.58 -10.64
CA ALA A 84 18.81 1.89 -11.16
C ALA A 84 17.34 1.91 -11.62
N LYS A 85 16.82 0.79 -12.13
CA LYS A 85 15.38 0.65 -12.46
C LYS A 85 14.49 0.51 -11.22
N ARG A 86 15.06 0.01 -10.12
CA ARG A 86 14.35 -0.28 -8.87
C ARG A 86 14.40 0.90 -7.89
N ASP A 87 15.23 1.91 -8.15
CA ASP A 87 15.23 3.14 -7.38
C ASP A 87 13.83 3.75 -7.38
N PRO A 88 13.20 3.94 -6.21
CA PRO A 88 11.92 4.60 -6.13
C PRO A 88 12.08 6.01 -6.69
N PRO A 89 11.12 6.51 -7.49
CA PRO A 89 11.18 7.88 -7.97
C PRO A 89 11.36 8.80 -6.77
N LYS A 90 12.28 9.77 -6.87
CA LYS A 90 12.47 10.78 -5.82
C LYS A 90 11.10 11.35 -5.46
N PRO A 91 10.72 11.40 -4.17
CA PRO A 91 9.43 11.94 -3.77
C PRO A 91 9.34 13.37 -4.30
N LYS A 92 8.27 13.67 -5.05
CA LYS A 92 8.00 15.02 -5.53
C LYS A 92 7.80 15.93 -4.31
N PRO A 93 8.28 17.18 -4.33
CA PRO A 93 8.01 18.11 -3.25
C PRO A 93 6.50 18.30 -3.13
N VAL A 94 5.94 18.04 -1.94
CA VAL A 94 4.53 18.28 -1.65
C VAL A 94 4.32 19.79 -1.63
N LYS A 95 3.44 20.30 -2.50
CA LYS A 95 3.03 21.70 -2.46
C LYS A 95 2.09 21.87 -1.27
N MET A 96 2.52 22.66 -0.28
CA MET A 96 1.68 23.03 0.85
C MET A 96 0.97 24.33 0.48
N GLU A 97 -0.36 24.29 0.49
CA GLU A 97 -1.21 25.47 0.33
C GLU A 97 -2.03 25.64 1.60
N ILE A 98 -2.27 26.88 2.01
CA ILE A 98 -3.10 27.21 3.17
C ILE A 98 -4.27 28.02 2.63
N GLU A 99 -5.48 27.53 2.89
CA GLU A 99 -6.73 28.20 2.57
C GLU A 99 -7.37 28.65 3.89
N HIS A 100 -7.86 29.88 3.93
CA HIS A 100 -8.32 30.53 5.18
C HIS A 100 -9.83 30.42 5.42
N ASP A 101 -10.56 29.83 4.47
CA ASP A 101 -11.97 29.52 4.64
C ASP A 101 -12.15 28.34 5.61
N ALA A 102 -12.96 28.53 6.64
CA ALA A 102 -13.26 27.50 7.64
C ALA A 102 -14.06 26.35 7.05
N ASP A 103 -14.82 26.59 5.96
CA ASP A 103 -15.73 25.63 5.35
C ASP A 103 -15.07 24.82 4.22
N ASN A 104 -13.80 25.11 3.89
CA ASN A 104 -13.08 24.46 2.79
C ASN A 104 -12.99 22.93 2.92
N ALA A 105 -13.02 22.41 4.15
CA ALA A 105 -12.90 21.01 4.47
C ALA A 105 -14.26 20.29 4.53
N ASP A 106 -15.38 21.02 4.51
CA ASP A 106 -16.71 20.45 4.77
C ASP A 106 -17.09 19.37 3.75
N ALA A 107 -16.89 19.67 2.47
CA ALA A 107 -17.16 18.71 1.40
C ALA A 107 -16.31 17.43 1.57
N ALA A 108 -15.04 17.58 1.91
CA ALA A 108 -14.15 16.44 2.14
C ALA A 108 -14.57 15.64 3.39
N MET A 109 -14.92 16.32 4.48
CA MET A 109 -15.36 15.66 5.72
C MET A 109 -16.67 14.89 5.53
N LEU A 110 -17.59 15.39 4.71
CA LEU A 110 -18.83 14.69 4.33
C LEU A 110 -18.52 13.44 3.49
N ILE A 111 -17.67 13.56 2.47
CA ILE A 111 -17.28 12.42 1.59
C ILE A 111 -16.60 11.32 2.41
N LEU A 112 -15.76 11.70 3.38
CA LEU A 112 -15.05 10.77 4.25
C LEU A 112 -15.92 10.20 5.37
N GLY A 113 -17.16 10.68 5.54
CA GLY A 113 -18.03 10.28 6.64
C GLY A 113 -17.51 10.68 8.03
N ILE A 114 -16.61 11.66 8.08
CA ILE A 114 -16.08 12.26 9.31
C ILE A 114 -17.12 13.23 9.89
N ALA A 115 -17.87 13.89 9.02
CA ALA A 115 -18.98 14.76 9.38
C ALA A 115 -20.25 14.35 8.63
N GLY A 116 -21.40 14.80 9.13
CA GLY A 116 -22.70 14.62 8.52
C GLY A 116 -23.64 15.77 8.86
N HIS A 117 -24.71 15.92 8.10
CA HIS A 117 -25.73 16.93 8.40
C HIS A 117 -26.54 16.50 9.62
N GLY A 118 -26.65 17.41 10.60
CA GLY A 118 -27.56 17.27 11.74
C GLY A 118 -29.01 17.51 11.35
N GLU A 119 -29.87 17.53 12.37
CA GLU A 119 -31.27 17.91 12.21
C GLU A 119 -31.37 19.38 11.78
N ALA A 120 -32.35 19.67 10.90
CA ALA A 120 -32.61 21.04 10.48
C ALA A 120 -33.13 21.85 11.68
N LEU A 121 -32.70 23.11 11.77
CA LEU A 121 -33.27 24.03 12.74
C LEU A 121 -34.78 24.19 12.51
N PRO A 122 -35.57 24.46 13.56
CA PRO A 122 -37.01 24.67 13.43
C PRO A 122 -37.32 25.76 12.40
N GLY A 123 -38.11 25.43 11.36
CA GLY A 123 -38.45 26.34 10.26
C GLY A 123 -37.38 26.47 9.16
N GLY A 124 -36.27 25.76 9.28
CA GLY A 124 -35.16 25.75 8.32
C GLY A 124 -35.26 24.63 7.27
N GLY A 125 -34.82 24.94 6.04
CA GLY A 125 -34.70 23.96 4.96
C GLY A 125 -33.42 23.11 5.03
N PRO A 126 -33.19 22.19 4.08
CA PRO A 126 -32.00 21.34 4.04
C PRO A 126 -30.66 22.10 4.10
N ALA A 127 -30.62 23.32 3.56
CA ALA A 127 -29.44 24.21 3.57
C ALA A 127 -29.08 24.78 4.95
N THR A 128 -29.97 24.65 5.94
CA THR A 128 -29.75 25.15 7.31
C THR A 128 -29.33 24.04 8.28
N ARG A 129 -29.05 22.84 7.78
CA ARG A 129 -28.64 21.72 8.62
C ARG A 129 -27.20 21.93 9.07
N PRO A 130 -26.94 22.10 10.38
CA PRO A 130 -25.58 22.28 10.87
C PRO A 130 -24.76 21.02 10.60
N LEU A 131 -23.48 21.21 10.27
CA LEU A 131 -22.54 20.10 10.17
C LEU A 131 -22.25 19.56 11.57
N ARG A 132 -22.32 18.23 11.73
CA ARG A 132 -22.05 17.51 12.98
C ARG A 132 -20.94 16.51 12.76
N ILE A 133 -20.01 16.41 13.70
CA ILE A 133 -18.91 15.42 13.65
C ILE A 133 -19.48 14.04 13.97
N ALA A 134 -19.08 13.04 13.20
CA ALA A 134 -19.44 11.65 13.44
C ALA A 134 -18.84 11.17 14.77
N THR A 135 -19.64 10.44 15.55
CA THR A 135 -19.23 9.95 16.88
C THR A 135 -17.94 9.13 16.85
N TRP A 136 -17.72 8.32 15.82
CA TRP A 136 -16.51 7.52 15.68
C TRP A 136 -15.26 8.39 15.52
N ALA A 137 -15.37 9.49 14.76
CA ALA A 137 -14.26 10.40 14.50
C ALA A 137 -13.90 11.19 15.77
N ALA A 138 -14.91 11.66 16.49
CA ALA A 138 -14.74 12.28 17.79
C ALA A 138 -14.12 11.32 18.82
N GLN A 139 -14.60 10.07 18.90
CA GLN A 139 -14.02 9.05 19.77
C GLN A 139 -12.54 8.79 19.42
N ALA A 140 -12.21 8.66 18.14
CA ALA A 140 -10.84 8.45 17.69
C ALA A 140 -9.93 9.63 18.07
N ALA A 141 -10.43 10.87 18.03
CA ALA A 141 -9.68 12.06 18.42
C ALA A 141 -9.46 12.17 19.94
N ILE A 142 -10.43 11.73 20.73
CA ILE A 142 -10.38 11.72 22.20
C ILE A 142 -9.47 10.60 22.72
N SER A 143 -9.48 9.44 22.08
CA SER A 143 -8.69 8.27 22.48
C SER A 143 -7.19 8.35 22.13
N ARG A 144 -6.71 9.46 21.54
CA ARG A 144 -5.30 9.58 21.15
C ARG A 144 -4.38 9.64 22.38
N PRO A 145 -3.29 8.85 22.41
CA PRO A 145 -2.29 8.93 23.47
C PRO A 145 -1.70 10.34 23.57
N GLY A 146 -1.48 10.82 24.80
CA GLY A 146 -0.87 12.13 25.05
C GLY A 146 -1.83 13.33 25.02
N ARG A 147 -3.14 13.11 24.84
CA ARG A 147 -4.15 14.16 25.07
C ARG A 147 -4.18 14.56 26.55
N ARG A 148 -4.11 15.87 26.80
CA ARG A 148 -4.27 16.48 28.12
C ARG A 148 -5.73 16.40 28.59
N HIS A 149 -5.93 16.57 29.90
CA HIS A 149 -7.23 16.68 30.55
C HIS A 149 -8.14 17.65 29.77
N LEU A 150 -9.35 17.22 29.43
CA LEU A 150 -10.36 18.07 28.79
C LEU A 150 -11.02 18.91 29.88
N ASP A 151 -11.04 20.23 29.72
CA ASP A 151 -11.78 21.11 30.63
C ASP A 151 -13.29 21.04 30.34
N ALA A 152 -14.09 21.59 31.26
CA ALA A 152 -15.56 21.52 31.15
C ALA A 152 -16.07 22.17 29.85
N ARG A 153 -15.44 23.26 29.42
CA ARG A 153 -15.80 23.97 28.19
C ARG A 153 -15.50 23.14 26.94
N ALA A 154 -14.35 22.48 26.85
CA ALA A 154 -14.04 21.61 25.73
C ALA A 154 -15.00 20.41 25.67
N VAL A 155 -15.40 19.87 26.83
CA VAL A 155 -16.41 18.80 26.88
C VAL A 155 -17.74 19.31 26.31
N GLU A 156 -18.22 20.47 26.76
CA GLU A 156 -19.46 21.09 26.26
C GLU A 156 -19.40 21.34 24.74
N ASP A 157 -18.28 21.87 24.24
CA ASP A 157 -18.08 22.11 22.82
C ASP A 157 -18.10 20.82 22.00
N ILE A 158 -17.46 19.74 22.50
CA ILE A 158 -17.49 18.43 21.87
C ILE A 158 -18.92 17.87 21.88
N GLU A 159 -19.64 17.98 23.00
CA GLU A 159 -21.02 17.50 23.10
C GLU A 159 -21.95 18.23 22.12
N ARG A 160 -21.74 19.53 21.94
CA ARG A 160 -22.48 20.36 20.99
C ARG A 160 -22.17 20.01 19.52
N LEU A 161 -20.94 19.65 19.19
CA LEU A 161 -20.52 19.45 17.79
C LEU A 161 -20.71 18.00 17.31
N VAL A 162 -20.77 17.02 18.20
CA VAL A 162 -20.86 15.60 17.86
C VAL A 162 -22.30 15.16 17.61
N ALA A 163 -22.52 14.27 16.64
CA ALA A 163 -23.84 13.77 16.28
C ALA A 163 -24.51 12.96 17.40
N ASN A 164 -23.77 12.07 18.08
CA ASN A 164 -24.26 11.32 19.25
C ASN A 164 -23.22 11.36 20.38
N PRO A 165 -23.22 12.40 21.22
CA PRO A 165 -22.22 12.57 22.28
C PRO A 165 -22.36 11.55 23.41
N GLY A 166 -23.58 11.08 23.71
CA GLY A 166 -23.82 10.09 24.76
C GLY A 166 -23.17 8.71 24.52
N LYS A 167 -22.64 8.47 23.31
CA LYS A 167 -21.89 7.24 22.97
C LYS A 167 -20.37 7.41 23.14
N LEU A 168 -19.89 8.60 23.49
CA LEU A 168 -18.47 8.87 23.69
C LEU A 168 -17.96 8.30 25.03
N ARG A 169 -16.78 7.70 24.97
CA ARG A 169 -15.99 7.27 26.13
C ARG A 169 -14.95 8.32 26.45
N TRP A 170 -15.20 9.05 27.52
CA TRP A 170 -14.32 10.10 28.01
C TRP A 170 -13.06 9.52 28.69
N PRO A 171 -11.90 10.19 28.56
CA PRO A 171 -10.69 9.82 29.26
C PRO A 171 -10.85 10.02 30.78
N ARG A 172 -10.03 9.34 31.57
CA ARG A 172 -10.05 9.49 33.04
C ARG A 172 -9.59 10.89 33.42
N GLY A 173 -10.33 11.55 34.32
CA GLY A 173 -10.18 12.97 34.63
C GLY A 173 -11.28 13.81 33.98
N ARG A 174 -12.54 13.53 34.35
CA ARG A 174 -13.60 14.53 34.19
C ARG A 174 -13.31 15.57 35.27
N GLY A 175 -13.13 16.84 34.89
CA GLY A 175 -13.05 17.92 35.87
C GLY A 175 -14.33 17.96 36.70
N GLN A 176 -14.28 17.38 37.89
CA GLN A 176 -15.01 17.86 39.06
C GLN A 176 -14.09 18.82 39.79
#